data_AF-A0A8S2U5V3-F1
#
_entry.id   AF-A0A8S2U5V3-F1
#
_cell.length_a   1.000
_cell.length_b   1.000
_cell.length_c   1.000
_cell.angle_alpha   90.00
_cell.angle_beta   90.00
_cell.angle_gamma   90.00
#
_symmetry.space_group_name_H-M   'P 1'
#
loop_
_entity.id
_entity.type
_entity.pdbx_description
1 polymer ?
#
loop_
_entity_poly.entity_id
_entity_poly.type
_entity_poly.pdbx_seq_one_letter_code
_entity_poly.pdbx_strand_id
1 'polypeptide(L)'
;DSIFTGDVEKIRQLSDERPRLLQQSIDSDGNTALGLALLLNEVDAIRTLLQLGSDPNVANAFDGNHPLVILAKLRVEENSKTPLL
;
A
#
# COMPACT_ATOMS: atom_id res chain seq x y z
N ASP A 1 -3.27 -10.23 5.11
CA ASP A 1 -3.82 -11.25 4.18
C ASP A 1 -4.71 -10.65 3.10
N SER A 2 -5.83 -9.99 3.41
CA SER A 2 -6.75 -9.44 2.40
C SER A 2 -6.10 -8.50 1.38
N ILE A 3 -5.08 -7.72 1.79
CA ILE A 3 -4.28 -6.88 0.88
C ILE A 3 -3.47 -7.73 -0.12
N PHE A 4 -2.86 -8.83 0.34
CA PHE A 4 -2.06 -9.73 -0.50
C PHE A 4 -2.88 -10.52 -1.51
N THR A 5 -4.16 -10.76 -1.19
CA THR A 5 -5.06 -11.54 -2.05
C THR A 5 -6.02 -10.67 -2.85
N GLY A 6 -5.95 -9.34 -2.72
CA GLY A 6 -6.91 -8.42 -3.33
C GLY A 6 -8.36 -8.60 -2.86
N ASP A 7 -8.59 -9.13 -1.65
CA ASP A 7 -9.94 -9.41 -1.14
C ASP A 7 -10.66 -8.11 -0.76
N VAL A 8 -11.32 -7.53 -1.76
CA VAL A 8 -12.03 -6.24 -1.68
C VAL A 8 -13.10 -6.25 -0.59
N GLU A 9 -13.89 -7.31 -0.47
CA GLU A 9 -14.97 -7.37 0.52
C GLU A 9 -14.39 -7.38 1.92
N LYS A 10 -13.31 -8.13 2.15
CA LYS A 10 -12.66 -8.13 3.44
C LYS A 10 -12.01 -6.79 3.77
N ILE A 11 -11.44 -6.10 2.77
CA ILE A 11 -10.89 -4.75 2.93
C ILE A 11 -11.98 -3.76 3.35
N ARG A 12 -13.15 -3.79 2.70
CA ARG A 12 -14.29 -2.93 3.04
C ARG A 12 -14.80 -3.22 4.45
N GLN A 13 -15.02 -4.49 4.78
CA GLN A 13 -15.46 -4.90 6.11
C GLN A 13 -14.52 -4.38 7.21
N LEU A 14 -13.21 -4.60 7.04
CA LEU A 14 -12.22 -4.18 8.03
C LEU A 14 -12.13 -2.66 8.15
N SER A 15 -12.32 -1.93 7.04
CA SER A 15 -12.38 -0.46 7.05
C SER A 15 -13.59 0.06 7.81
N ASP A 16 -14.75 -0.58 7.66
CA ASP A 16 -15.97 -0.19 8.40
C ASP A 16 -15.83 -0.47 9.89
N GLU A 17 -15.24 -1.61 10.27
CA GLU A 17 -15.00 -1.98 11.67
C GLU A 17 -13.89 -1.14 12.31
N ARG A 18 -12.86 -0.77 11.54
CA ARG A 18 -11.62 -0.14 12.04
C ARG A 18 -11.09 0.91 11.06
N PRO A 19 -11.79 2.05 10.90
CA PRO A 19 -11.43 3.06 9.89
C PRO A 19 -10.04 3.68 10.10
N ARG A 20 -9.50 3.64 11.33
CA ARG A 20 -8.15 4.13 11.62
C ARG A 20 -7.05 3.35 10.87
N LEU A 21 -7.30 2.10 10.49
CA LEU A 21 -6.33 1.26 9.78
C LEU A 21 -5.99 1.79 8.38
N LEU A 22 -6.87 2.60 7.78
CA LEU A 22 -6.58 3.23 6.49
C LEU A 22 -5.36 4.16 6.54
N GLN A 23 -5.09 4.75 7.71
CA GLN A 23 -4.12 5.81 7.93
C GLN A 23 -3.00 5.42 8.92
N GLN A 24 -2.86 4.15 9.24
CA GLN A 24 -1.87 3.65 10.20
C GLN A 24 -1.02 2.56 9.57
N SER A 25 0.16 2.34 10.15
CA SER A 25 0.98 1.18 9.84
C SER A 25 0.27 -0.10 10.27
N ILE A 26 0.30 -1.11 9.39
CA ILE A 26 -0.39 -2.40 9.59
C ILE A 26 0.56 -3.59 9.63
N ASP A 27 1.86 -3.39 9.40
CA ASP A 27 2.89 -4.41 9.50
C ASP A 27 4.10 -3.93 10.33
N SER A 28 5.06 -4.84 10.53
CA SER A 28 6.29 -4.59 11.30
C SER A 28 7.26 -3.64 10.60
N ASP A 29 7.15 -3.50 9.28
CA ASP A 29 7.98 -2.63 8.47
C ASP A 29 7.43 -1.19 8.43
N GLY A 30 6.33 -0.93 9.14
CA GLY A 30 5.71 0.38 9.25
C GLY A 30 4.81 0.74 8.05
N ASN A 31 4.55 -0.18 7.13
CA ASN A 31 3.78 0.10 5.93
C ASN A 31 2.31 0.33 6.28
N THR A 32 1.71 1.32 5.62
CA THR A 32 0.26 1.46 5.60
C THR A 32 -0.37 0.42 4.69
N ALA A 33 -1.68 0.22 4.79
CA ALA A 33 -2.42 -0.67 3.90
C ALA A 33 -2.20 -0.32 2.41
N LEU A 34 -2.19 0.98 2.09
CA LEU A 34 -1.94 1.47 0.73
C LEU A 34 -0.48 1.26 0.31
N GLY A 35 0.48 1.46 1.23
CA GLY A 35 1.89 1.18 0.97
C GLY A 35 2.13 -0.29 0.59
N LEU A 36 1.54 -1.22 1.34
CA LEU A 36 1.63 -2.66 1.03
C LEU A 36 0.96 -3.00 -0.30
N ALA A 37 -0.24 -2.47 -0.58
CA ALA A 37 -0.92 -2.74 -1.84
C ALA A 37 -0.09 -2.26 -3.06
N LEU A 38 0.61 -1.12 -2.94
CA LEU A 38 1.53 -0.62 -3.96
C LEU A 38 2.77 -1.48 -4.11
N LEU A 39 3.38 -1.91 -2.99
CA LEU A 39 4.54 -2.81 -2.99
C LEU A 39 4.26 -4.14 -3.68
N LEU A 40 3.05 -4.67 -3.49
CA LEU A 40 2.60 -5.94 -4.07
C LEU A 40 2.01 -5.78 -5.47
N ASN A 41 1.85 -4.54 -5.96
CA ASN A 41 1.14 -4.23 -7.21
C ASN A 41 -0.28 -4.81 -7.27
N GLU A 42 -0.97 -4.86 -6.12
CA GLU A 42 -2.32 -5.42 -5.98
C GLU A 42 -3.38 -4.38 -6.36
N VAL A 43 -3.68 -4.31 -7.66
CA VAL A 43 -4.49 -3.24 -8.26
C VAL A 43 -5.87 -3.09 -7.60
N ASP A 44 -6.53 -4.20 -7.28
CA ASP A 44 -7.87 -4.16 -6.68
C ASP A 44 -7.83 -3.64 -5.25
N ALA A 45 -6.80 -4.02 -4.47
CA ALA A 45 -6.57 -3.48 -3.15
C ALA A 45 -6.23 -1.97 -3.21
N ILE A 46 -5.35 -1.55 -4.13
CA ILE A 46 -4.99 -0.14 -4.34
C ILE A 46 -6.24 0.70 -4.61
N ARG A 47 -7.06 0.28 -5.59
CA ARG A 47 -8.28 1.00 -5.97
C ARG A 47 -9.27 1.08 -4.81
N THR A 48 -9.47 -0.03 -4.11
CA THR A 48 -10.42 -0.11 -3.01
C THR A 48 -9.99 0.79 -1.85
N LEU A 49 -8.72 0.74 -1.44
CA LEU A 49 -8.21 1.58 -0.35
C LEU A 49 -8.29 3.07 -0.67
N LEU A 50 -7.98 3.47 -1.90
CA LEU A 50 -8.14 4.87 -2.33
C LEU A 50 -9.61 5.31 -2.31
N GLN A 51 -10.54 4.45 -2.74
CA GLN A 51 -11.99 4.73 -2.66
C GLN A 51 -12.49 4.85 -1.22
N LEU A 52 -11.90 4.11 -0.30
CA LEU A 52 -12.21 4.16 1.13
C LEU A 52 -11.58 5.36 1.85
N GLY A 53 -10.74 6.14 1.16
CA GLY A 53 -10.15 7.36 1.69
C GLY A 53 -8.76 7.19 2.33
N SER A 54 -8.03 6.12 2.00
CA SER A 54 -6.61 6.04 2.34
C SER A 54 -5.85 7.23 1.76
N ASP A 55 -5.10 7.93 2.61
CA ASP A 55 -4.28 9.08 2.19
C ASP A 55 -2.92 8.58 1.68
N PRO A 56 -2.57 8.83 0.40
CA PRO A 56 -1.30 8.42 -0.19
C PRO A 56 -0.08 9.14 0.39
N ASN A 57 -0.29 10.15 1.25
CA ASN A 57 0.75 10.91 1.92
C ASN A 57 0.97 10.49 3.38
N VAL A 58 0.29 9.44 3.88
CA VAL A 58 0.61 8.92 5.21
C VAL A 58 1.95 8.19 5.14
N ALA A 59 2.95 8.73 5.83
CA ALA A 59 4.28 8.13 5.89
C ALA A 59 4.26 6.77 6.58
N ASN A 60 5.05 5.84 6.06
CA ASN A 60 5.45 4.64 6.78
C ASN A 60 6.16 5.05 8.10
N ALA A 61 5.85 4.34 9.18
CA ALA A 61 6.33 4.67 10.54
C ALA A 61 7.82 4.39 10.77
N PHE A 62 8.45 3.56 9.93
CA PHE A 62 9.83 3.12 10.06
C PHE A 62 10.80 3.99 9.24
N ASP A 63 10.52 4.20 7.96
CA ASP A 63 11.42 4.92 7.05
C ASP A 63 10.96 6.36 6.72
N GLY A 64 9.78 6.75 7.20
CA GLY A 64 9.17 8.05 6.93
C GLY A 64 8.76 8.26 5.47
N ASN A 65 8.87 7.25 4.61
CA ASN A 65 8.52 7.37 3.19
C ASN A 65 7.02 7.20 3.01
N HIS A 66 6.45 8.02 2.12
CA HIS A 66 5.04 7.92 1.76
C HIS A 66 4.81 6.80 0.73
N PRO A 67 3.63 6.17 0.68
CA PRO A 67 3.27 5.15 -0.29
C PRO A 67 3.66 5.49 -1.74
N LEU A 68 3.48 6.75 -2.16
CA LEU A 68 3.87 7.20 -3.50
C LEU A 68 5.40 7.28 -3.70
N VAL A 69 6.16 7.61 -2.66
CA VAL A 69 7.63 7.61 -2.70
C VAL A 69 8.14 6.17 -2.83
N ILE A 70 7.52 5.22 -2.12
CA ILE A 70 7.83 3.79 -2.23
C ILE A 70 7.60 3.31 -3.67
N LEU A 71 6.45 3.62 -4.26
CA LEU A 71 6.15 3.27 -5.66
C LEU A 71 7.20 3.85 -6.65
N ALA A 72 7.60 5.11 -6.46
CA ALA A 72 8.60 5.75 -7.31
C ALA A 72 9.96 5.05 -7.21
N LYS A 73 10.38 4.65 -6.00
CA LYS A 73 11.62 3.89 -5.78
C LYS A 73 11.58 2.52 -6.43
N LEU A 74 10.49 1.77 -6.27
CA LEU A 74 10.33 0.45 -6.90
C LEU A 74 10.50 0.51 -8.42
N ARG A 75 9.91 1.52 -9.07
CA ARG A 75 10.01 1.67 -10.52
C ARG A 75 11.42 2.05 -11.00
N VAL A 76 12.19 2.77 -10.18
CA VAL A 76 13.61 3.06 -10.46
C VAL A 76 14.45 1.80 -10.27
N GLU A 77 14.17 0.99 -9.27
CA GLU A 77 14.86 -0.28 -9.03
C GLU A 77 14.53 -1.36 -10.05
N GLU A 78 13.29 -1.41 -10.56
CA GLU A 78 12.89 -2.32 -11.63
C GLU A 78 13.63 -1.97 -12.94
N ASN A 79 13.70 -0.67 -13.26
CA ASN A 79 14.46 -0.17 -14.42
C ASN A 79 15.97 -0.36 -14.29
N SER A 80 16.52 -0.47 -13.07
CA SER A 80 17.95 -0.75 -12.87
C SER A 80 18.28 -2.25 -12.90
N LYS A 81 17.27 -3.13 -12.86
CA LYS A 81 17.42 -4.60 -12.89
C LYS A 81 17.25 -5.21 -14.29
N THR A 82 16.68 -4.50 -15.26
CA THR A 82 16.75 -4.87 -16.68
C THR A 82 17.91 -4.13 -17.35
N PRO A 83 19.07 -4.76 -17.61
CA PRO A 83 19.97 -4.22 -18.61
C PRO A 83 19.22 -4.27 -19.95
N LEU A 84 19.17 -3.14 -20.65
CA LEU A 84 18.79 -3.10 -22.05
C LEU A 84 19.67 -4.10 -22.80
N LEU A 85 19.08 -5.24 -23.19
CA LEU A 85 19.60 -6.19 -24.17
C LEU A 85 18.55 -6.37 -25.26
#